data_AF-A0A931RGL8-F1
#
_entry.id   AF-A0A931RGL8-F1
#
_cell.length_a   1.000
_cell.length_b   1.000
_cell.length_c   1.000
_cell.angle_alpha   90.00
_cell.angle_beta   90.00
_cell.angle_gamma   90.00
#
_symmetry.space_group_name_H-M   'P 1'
#
loop_
_entity.id
_entity.type
_entity.pdbx_description
1 polymer ?
#
loop_
_entity_poly.entity_id
_entity_poly.type
_entity_poly.pdbx_seq_one_letter_code
_entity_poly.pdbx_strand_id
1 'polypeptide(L)'
;MVDVVRPTSDVGRTTSKLVPLLKERAKTFKEAREMLSGELSCFFNEPKIDKNLLLAKEPADRFGITISALKGLLGPIKALPEDVSAEMGITISALKGLLGPIKALPEDVSAEMVRNTLMPFADAEEARGKGGRGAVLWPLRYALSGQERSPDPFTIISILGKDEAISRIQKAIAILEG
;
A
#
# COMPACT_ATOMS: atom_id res chain seq x y z
N MET A 1 -15.79 -21.32 20.61
CA MET A 1 -14.98 -21.74 19.45
C MET A 1 -14.29 -20.47 18.98
N VAL A 2 -13.09 -20.22 19.51
CA VAL A 2 -12.31 -19.02 19.15
C VAL A 2 -11.71 -19.31 17.79
N ASP A 3 -12.12 -18.56 16.78
CA ASP A 3 -11.48 -18.60 15.47
C ASP A 3 -10.01 -18.28 15.66
N VAL A 4 -9.17 -19.31 15.55
CA VAL A 4 -7.73 -19.18 15.46
C VAL A 4 -7.47 -18.58 14.09
N VAL A 5 -7.43 -17.25 14.04
CA VAL A 5 -6.88 -16.49 12.92
C VAL A 5 -5.48 -17.06 12.68
N ARG A 6 -5.31 -17.76 11.57
CA ARG A 6 -4.00 -18.27 11.15
C ARG A 6 -3.03 -17.09 11.12
N PRO A 7 -1.86 -17.15 11.78
CA PRO A 7 -0.86 -16.11 11.61
C PRO A 7 -0.39 -16.15 10.15
N THR A 8 -0.89 -15.21 9.35
CA THR A 8 -0.40 -14.90 8.01
C THR A 8 0.96 -14.24 8.21
N SER A 9 2.02 -14.89 7.73
CA SER A 9 3.44 -14.62 8.03
C SER A 9 3.90 -15.04 9.44
N ASP A 10 5.04 -15.73 9.49
CA ASP A 10 5.75 -16.11 10.71
C ASP A 10 5.92 -14.88 11.61
N VAL A 11 5.08 -14.76 12.66
CA VAL A 11 5.07 -13.63 13.60
C VAL A 11 6.47 -13.37 14.16
N GLY A 12 7.29 -14.41 14.32
CA GLY A 12 8.68 -14.29 14.73
C GLY A 12 9.54 -13.53 13.71
N ARG A 13 9.41 -13.88 12.42
CA ARG A 13 10.11 -13.21 11.30
C ARG A 13 9.63 -11.78 11.07
N THR A 14 8.33 -11.54 11.16
CA THR A 14 7.76 -10.18 11.04
C THR A 14 8.24 -9.29 12.17
N THR A 15 8.22 -9.80 13.41
CA THR A 15 8.70 -9.06 14.59
C THR A 15 10.19 -8.73 14.46
N SER A 16 11.03 -9.67 14.04
CA SER A 16 12.47 -9.42 13.90
C SER A 16 12.79 -8.36 12.85
N LYS A 17 12.04 -8.33 11.73
CA LYS A 17 12.18 -7.30 10.68
C LYS A 17 11.66 -5.92 11.09
N LEU A 18 10.72 -5.84 12.04
CA LEU A 18 10.20 -4.56 12.54
C LEU A 18 11.13 -3.89 13.57
N VAL A 19 11.97 -4.65 14.27
CA VAL A 19 12.85 -4.12 15.32
C VAL A 19 13.77 -2.99 14.81
N PRO A 20 14.46 -3.09 13.65
CA PRO A 20 15.26 -1.99 13.13
C PRO A 20 14.44 -0.72 12.90
N LEU A 21 13.25 -0.85 12.30
CA LEU A 21 12.36 0.28 12.02
C LEU A 21 11.88 0.97 13.30
N LEU A 22 11.53 0.18 14.33
CA LEU A 22 11.15 0.71 15.63
C LEU A 22 12.34 1.39 16.34
N LYS A 23 13.55 0.82 16.26
CA LYS A 23 14.76 1.43 16.83
C LYS A 23 15.11 2.77 16.18
N GLU A 24 14.83 2.91 14.89
CA GLU A 24 15.08 4.14 14.14
C GLU A 24 14.04 5.23 14.47
N ARG A 25 12.77 4.85 14.62
CA ARG A 25 11.64 5.80 14.65
C ARG A 25 11.03 6.05 16.03
N ALA A 26 11.20 5.12 16.98
CA ALA A 26 10.68 5.26 18.34
C ALA A 26 11.80 5.53 19.35
N LYS A 27 11.64 6.59 20.14
CA LYS A 27 12.52 6.93 21.27
C LYS A 27 12.07 6.28 22.56
N THR A 28 10.80 5.88 22.66
CA THR A 28 10.21 5.28 23.86
C THR A 28 9.40 4.03 23.53
N PHE A 29 9.23 3.15 24.53
CA PHE A 29 8.29 2.01 24.41
C PHE A 29 6.84 2.43 24.23
N LYS A 30 6.48 3.66 24.61
CA LYS A 30 5.15 4.20 24.36
C LYS A 30 4.98 4.51 22.86
N GLU A 31 5.92 5.24 22.28
CA GLU A 31 5.92 5.54 20.84
C GLU A 31 5.95 4.26 20.00
N ALA A 32 6.78 3.27 20.37
CA ALA A 32 6.81 1.98 19.69
C ALA A 32 5.44 1.27 19.71
N ARG A 33 4.74 1.29 20.86
CA ARG A 33 3.39 0.72 20.98
C ARG A 33 2.37 1.49 20.13
N GLU A 34 2.45 2.81 20.12
CA GLU A 34 1.58 3.66 19.30
C GLU A 34 1.78 3.35 17.80
N MET A 35 3.03 3.22 17.34
CA MET A 35 3.35 2.82 15.97
C MET A 35 2.80 1.43 15.62
N LEU A 36 2.99 0.44 16.49
CA LEU A 36 2.47 -0.92 16.33
C LEU A 36 0.94 -0.97 16.23
N SER A 37 0.25 -0.16 17.04
CA SER A 37 -1.22 -0.04 16.99
C SER A 37 -1.74 0.82 15.84
N GLY A 38 -0.89 1.67 15.26
CA GLY A 38 -1.22 2.60 14.19
C GLY A 38 -0.70 2.12 12.83
N GLU A 39 0.25 2.86 12.26
CA GLU A 39 0.79 2.65 10.90
C GLU A 39 1.45 1.28 10.65
N LEU A 40 1.90 0.58 11.70
CA LEU A 40 2.51 -0.76 11.59
C LEU A 40 1.50 -1.88 11.87
N SER A 41 0.25 -1.55 12.18
CA SER A 41 -0.78 -2.58 12.45
C SER A 41 -1.09 -3.44 11.23
N CYS A 42 -0.79 -2.95 10.02
CA CYS A 42 -0.96 -3.70 8.77
C CYS A 42 -0.07 -4.95 8.67
N PHE A 43 0.99 -5.06 9.48
CA PHE A 43 1.84 -6.25 9.54
C PHE A 43 1.23 -7.40 10.32
N PHE A 44 0.20 -7.13 11.12
CA PHE A 44 -0.44 -8.10 12.00
C PHE A 44 -1.89 -8.38 11.62
N ASN A 45 -2.47 -7.54 10.76
CA ASN A 45 -3.87 -7.61 10.38
C ASN A 45 -4.01 -7.62 8.86
N GLU A 46 -5.05 -8.29 8.38
CA GLU A 46 -5.45 -8.23 6.98
C GLU A 46 -5.99 -6.84 6.63
N PRO A 47 -5.62 -6.25 5.48
CA PRO A 47 -6.07 -4.91 5.10
C PRO A 47 -7.56 -4.92 4.76
N LYS A 48 -8.28 -3.91 5.26
CA LYS A 48 -9.66 -3.62 4.84
C LYS A 48 -9.61 -2.56 3.76
N ILE A 49 -10.01 -2.93 2.54
CA ILE A 49 -9.88 -2.07 1.37
C ILE A 49 -11.17 -1.27 1.15
N ASP A 50 -11.05 0.05 1.17
CA ASP A 50 -12.06 0.96 0.63
C ASP A 50 -11.76 1.26 -0.84
N LYS A 51 -12.75 1.07 -1.73
CA LYS A 51 -12.58 1.29 -3.18
C LYS A 51 -12.19 2.73 -3.50
N ASN A 52 -12.79 3.72 -2.83
CA ASN A 52 -12.54 5.12 -3.11
C ASN A 52 -11.12 5.52 -2.73
N LEU A 53 -10.63 5.02 -1.59
CA LEU A 53 -9.25 5.27 -1.15
C LEU A 53 -8.23 4.54 -2.02
N LEU A 54 -8.55 3.35 -2.53
CA LEU A 54 -7.68 2.62 -3.45
C LEU A 54 -7.53 3.35 -4.80
N LEU A 55 -8.59 4.01 -5.28
CA LEU A 55 -8.59 4.79 -6.52
C LEU A 55 -8.06 6.22 -6.36
N ALA A 56 -8.04 6.75 -5.14
CA ALA A 56 -7.58 8.10 -4.87
C ALA A 56 -6.11 8.28 -5.31
N LYS A 57 -5.78 9.47 -5.82
CA LYS A 57 -4.38 9.85 -6.09
C LYS A 57 -3.76 10.37 -4.81
N GLU A 58 -2.61 9.83 -4.40
CA GLU A 58 -1.81 10.44 -3.34
C GLU A 58 -1.35 11.83 -3.80
N PRO A 59 -1.70 12.92 -3.08
CA PRO A 59 -1.17 14.23 -3.41
C PRO A 59 0.33 14.23 -3.16
N ALA A 60 1.13 14.60 -4.17
CA ALA A 60 2.58 14.64 -4.10
C ALA A 60 3.16 15.53 -2.96
N ASP A 61 2.31 16.30 -2.26
CA ASP A 61 2.72 17.36 -1.33
C ASP A 61 1.87 17.44 -0.04
N ARG A 62 1.30 16.33 0.47
CA ARG A 62 0.49 16.40 1.71
C ARG A 62 0.83 15.35 2.77
N PHE A 63 1.85 15.65 3.56
CA PHE A 63 1.73 15.43 5.00
C PHE A 63 0.86 16.55 5.61
N GLY A 64 -0.38 16.24 6.01
CA GLY A 64 -1.12 17.05 7.00
C GLY A 64 -1.85 18.33 6.53
N ILE A 65 -2.54 18.34 5.38
CA ILE A 65 -3.34 19.51 4.94
C ILE A 65 -4.75 19.07 4.51
N THR A 66 -5.61 18.62 5.44
CA THR A 66 -6.92 18.01 5.03
C THR A 66 -8.08 19.01 5.00
N ILE A 67 -8.05 20.12 5.75
CA ILE A 67 -9.26 20.95 5.93
C ILE A 67 -9.53 21.89 4.74
N SER A 68 -8.50 22.45 4.10
CA SER A 68 -8.69 23.45 3.03
C SER A 68 -9.06 22.85 1.67
N ALA A 69 -8.70 21.59 1.40
CA ALA A 69 -9.12 20.90 0.17
C ALA A 69 -10.57 20.42 0.23
N LEU A 70 -11.06 20.00 1.40
CA LEU A 70 -12.41 19.49 1.56
C LEU A 70 -13.50 20.52 1.19
N LYS A 71 -13.23 21.83 1.40
CA LYS A 71 -14.18 22.90 1.03
C LYS A 71 -14.28 23.15 -0.49
N GLY A 72 -13.24 22.81 -1.27
CA GLY A 72 -13.25 22.95 -2.73
C GLY A 72 -13.89 21.77 -3.47
N LEU A 73 -14.07 20.63 -2.78
CA LEU A 73 -14.52 19.36 -3.37
C LEU A 73 -16.05 19.19 -3.42
N LEU A 74 -16.83 20.14 -2.91
CA LEU A 74 -18.30 20.09 -3.00
C LEU A 74 -18.84 20.29 -4.44
N GLY A 75 -18.05 20.90 -5.33
CA GLY A 75 -18.42 21.11 -6.74
C GLY A 75 -18.28 19.86 -7.62
N PRO A 76 -17.12 19.17 -7.60
CA PRO A 76 -16.84 18.01 -8.46
C PRO A 76 -17.65 16.75 -8.17
N ILE A 77 -18.18 16.58 -6.96
CA ILE A 77 -19.00 15.41 -6.55
C ILE A 77 -20.24 15.22 -7.46
N LYS A 78 -20.66 16.26 -8.18
CA LYS A 78 -21.82 16.24 -9.10
C LYS A 78 -21.50 15.76 -10.52
N ALA A 79 -20.25 15.43 -10.86
CA ALA A 79 -19.82 15.18 -12.24
C ALA A 79 -19.39 13.74 -12.57
N LEU A 80 -19.81 12.72 -11.80
CA LEU A 80 -19.42 11.32 -12.02
C LEU A 80 -20.49 10.58 -12.82
N PRO A 81 -20.17 10.06 -14.03
CA PRO A 81 -19.94 8.60 -14.14
C PRO A 81 -18.91 8.10 -15.19
N GLU A 82 -18.22 8.94 -15.97
CA GLU A 82 -17.29 8.46 -17.03
C GLU A 82 -15.82 8.34 -16.58
N ASP A 83 -15.38 9.17 -15.64
CA ASP A 83 -14.00 9.28 -15.15
C ASP A 83 -13.58 8.15 -14.20
N VAL A 84 -14.49 7.69 -13.34
CA VAL A 84 -14.23 6.62 -12.35
C VAL A 84 -13.90 5.29 -13.03
N SER A 85 -14.55 4.96 -14.16
CA SER A 85 -14.25 3.73 -14.89
C SER A 85 -12.85 3.74 -15.51
N ALA A 86 -12.37 4.91 -15.94
CA ALA A 86 -11.02 5.07 -16.48
C ALA A 86 -9.96 4.98 -15.38
N GLU A 87 -10.21 5.61 -14.22
CA GLU A 87 -9.31 5.53 -13.05
C GLU A 87 -9.21 4.10 -12.49
N MET A 88 -10.34 3.38 -12.44
CA MET A 88 -10.37 1.98 -12.02
C MET A 88 -9.55 1.08 -12.96
N GLY A 89 -9.65 1.29 -14.27
CA GLY A 89 -8.84 0.56 -15.26
C GLY A 89 -7.34 0.79 -15.09
N ILE A 90 -6.92 2.03 -14.80
CA ILE A 90 -5.52 2.38 -14.53
C ILE A 90 -5.03 1.65 -13.28
N THR A 91 -5.78 1.72 -12.18
CA THR A 91 -5.42 1.08 -10.91
C THR A 91 -5.29 -0.43 -11.03
N ILE A 92 -6.26 -1.09 -11.69
CA ILE A 92 -6.20 -2.54 -11.94
C ILE A 92 -4.96 -2.88 -12.78
N SER A 93 -4.69 -2.12 -13.84
CA SER A 93 -3.52 -2.34 -14.71
C SER A 93 -2.20 -2.19 -13.93
N ALA A 94 -2.09 -1.18 -13.07
CA ALA A 94 -0.92 -0.97 -12.23
C ALA A 94 -0.70 -2.13 -11.26
N LEU A 95 -1.74 -2.54 -10.52
CA LEU A 95 -1.66 -3.66 -9.58
C LEU A 95 -1.31 -4.99 -10.27
N LYS A 96 -1.93 -5.27 -11.43
CA LYS A 96 -1.60 -6.48 -12.22
C LYS A 96 -0.17 -6.47 -12.73
N GLY A 97 0.31 -5.32 -13.21
CA GLY A 97 1.68 -5.17 -13.72
C GLY A 97 2.76 -5.43 -12.68
N LEU A 98 2.47 -5.17 -11.40
CA LEU A 98 3.39 -5.39 -10.28
C LEU A 98 3.46 -6.86 -9.81
N LEU A 99 2.45 -7.70 -10.11
CA LEU A 99 2.44 -9.10 -9.68
C LEU A 99 3.62 -9.91 -10.24
N GLY A 100 4.01 -9.67 -11.49
CA GLY A 100 5.14 -10.34 -12.12
C GLY A 100 6.48 -10.03 -11.43
N PRO A 101 6.87 -8.75 -11.32
CA PRO A 101 8.06 -8.33 -10.59
C PRO A 101 8.09 -8.81 -9.14
N ILE A 102 6.96 -8.73 -8.40
CA ILE A 102 6.89 -9.19 -7.01
C ILE A 102 7.07 -10.71 -6.92
N LYS A 103 6.48 -11.47 -7.84
CA LYS A 103 6.64 -12.94 -7.88
C LYS A 103 8.09 -13.38 -8.14
N ALA A 104 8.87 -12.57 -8.85
CA ALA A 104 10.27 -12.84 -9.14
C ALA A 104 11.21 -12.54 -7.95
N LEU A 105 10.72 -11.93 -6.88
CA LEU A 105 11.51 -11.64 -5.69
C LEU A 105 11.92 -12.94 -4.95
N PRO A 106 13.12 -12.97 -4.35
CA PRO A 106 13.50 -14.03 -3.41
C PRO A 106 12.66 -13.96 -2.13
N GLU A 107 12.72 -15.00 -1.29
CA GLU A 107 12.00 -15.02 -0.01
C GLU A 107 12.53 -13.99 0.98
N ASP A 108 13.85 -13.82 1.04
CA ASP A 108 14.54 -12.85 1.89
C ASP A 108 14.89 -11.60 1.09
N VAL A 109 13.96 -10.65 1.07
CA VAL A 109 14.13 -9.34 0.41
C VAL A 109 14.34 -8.20 1.40
N SER A 110 15.21 -7.26 1.01
CA SER A 110 15.33 -5.94 1.64
C SER A 110 14.41 -4.92 0.95
N ALA A 111 14.03 -3.86 1.65
CA ALA A 111 13.25 -2.77 1.08
C ALA A 111 13.94 -2.15 -0.16
N GLU A 112 15.27 -2.07 -0.16
CA GLU A 112 16.05 -1.57 -1.28
C GLU A 112 15.98 -2.50 -2.50
N MET A 113 16.03 -3.82 -2.30
CA MET A 113 15.85 -4.77 -3.40
C MET A 113 14.44 -4.68 -4.00
N VAL A 114 13.42 -4.57 -3.15
CA VAL A 114 12.03 -4.38 -3.62
C VAL A 114 11.92 -3.08 -4.42
N ARG A 115 12.47 -1.97 -3.90
CA ARG A 115 12.51 -0.68 -4.60
C ARG A 115 13.14 -0.83 -5.98
N ASN A 116 14.35 -1.39 -6.06
CA ASN A 116 15.07 -1.54 -7.33
C ASN A 116 14.34 -2.46 -8.32
N THR A 117 13.51 -3.39 -7.82
CA THR A 117 12.70 -4.27 -8.66
C THR A 117 11.43 -3.57 -9.18
N LEU A 118 10.77 -2.75 -8.37
CA LEU A 118 9.45 -2.17 -8.69
C LEU A 118 9.53 -0.76 -9.29
N MET A 119 10.54 0.03 -8.92
CA MET A 119 10.70 1.41 -9.39
C MET A 119 10.75 1.52 -10.93
N PRO A 120 11.43 0.63 -11.68
CA PRO A 120 11.43 0.69 -13.14
C PRO A 120 10.03 0.60 -13.76
N PHE A 121 9.12 -0.15 -13.13
CA PHE A 121 7.73 -0.22 -13.59
C PHE A 121 6.99 1.11 -13.34
N ALA A 122 7.17 1.72 -12.16
CA ALA A 122 6.59 3.02 -11.85
C ALA A 122 7.14 4.15 -12.75
N ASP A 123 8.43 4.12 -13.06
CA ASP A 123 9.10 5.06 -13.97
C ASP A 123 8.56 4.94 -15.40
N ALA A 124 8.33 3.71 -15.87
CA ALA A 124 7.75 3.47 -17.18
C ALA A 124 6.30 3.98 -17.29
N GLU A 125 5.49 3.82 -16.25
CA GLU A 125 4.13 4.38 -16.21
C GLU A 125 4.13 5.92 -16.14
N GLU A 126 5.08 6.52 -15.42
CA GLU A 126 5.28 7.96 -15.39
C GLU A 126 5.65 8.51 -16.77
N ALA A 127 6.59 7.86 -17.47
CA ALA A 127 6.99 8.25 -18.83
C ALA A 127 5.82 8.16 -19.85
N ARG A 128 4.81 7.31 -19.58
CA ARG A 128 3.59 7.20 -20.39
C ARG A 128 2.57 8.30 -20.11
N GLY A 129 2.82 9.19 -19.13
CA GLY A 129 1.96 10.33 -18.80
C GLY A 129 0.70 9.95 -18.00
N LYS A 130 0.61 8.72 -17.48
CA LYS A 130 -0.58 8.22 -16.76
C LYS A 130 -0.48 8.47 -15.25
N GLY A 131 -0.45 9.74 -14.83
CA GLY A 131 -0.54 10.11 -13.41
C GLY A 131 0.74 9.93 -12.59
N GLY A 132 1.89 9.73 -13.23
CA GLY A 132 3.20 9.65 -12.58
C GLY A 132 3.41 8.38 -11.76
N ARG A 133 4.52 8.31 -11.01
CA ARG A 133 4.82 7.17 -10.12
C ARG A 133 3.74 6.92 -9.07
N GLY A 134 3.06 7.99 -8.62
CA GLY A 134 2.00 7.93 -7.61
C GLY A 134 0.81 7.06 -8.05
N ALA A 135 0.46 7.05 -9.35
CA ALA A 135 -0.60 6.20 -9.89
C ALA A 135 -0.31 4.69 -9.79
N VAL A 136 0.94 4.31 -9.51
CA VAL A 136 1.37 2.93 -9.29
C VAL A 136 1.64 2.67 -7.81
N LEU A 137 2.42 3.53 -7.17
CA LEU A 137 2.94 3.30 -5.82
C LEU A 137 1.87 3.50 -4.74
N TRP A 138 0.92 4.42 -4.92
CA TRP A 138 -0.17 4.58 -3.96
C TRP A 138 -1.12 3.38 -3.95
N PRO A 139 -1.69 2.93 -5.09
CA PRO A 139 -2.57 1.77 -5.06
C PRO A 139 -1.87 0.53 -4.52
N LEU A 140 -0.59 0.35 -4.83
CA LEU A 140 0.22 -0.71 -4.22
C LEU A 140 0.28 -0.56 -2.70
N ARG A 141 0.63 0.63 -2.18
CA ARG A 141 0.71 0.87 -0.74
C ARG A 141 -0.62 0.58 -0.05
N TYR A 142 -1.72 1.11 -0.59
CA TYR A 142 -3.04 0.95 -0.01
C TYR A 142 -3.56 -0.49 -0.12
N ALA A 143 -3.32 -1.18 -1.24
CA ALA A 143 -3.64 -2.60 -1.36
C ALA A 143 -2.90 -3.45 -0.31
N LEU A 144 -1.66 -3.09 0.03
CA LEU A 144 -0.87 -3.81 1.02
C LEU A 144 -1.25 -3.45 2.46
N SER A 145 -1.62 -2.20 2.76
CA SER A 145 -1.84 -1.75 4.15
C SER A 145 -3.30 -1.57 4.55
N GLY A 146 -4.18 -1.23 3.60
CA GLY A 146 -5.53 -0.73 3.85
C GLY A 146 -5.56 0.60 4.59
N GLN A 147 -4.44 1.34 4.62
CA GLN A 147 -4.25 2.51 5.48
C GLN A 147 -3.74 3.70 4.66
N GLU A 148 -4.32 4.87 4.91
CA GLU A 148 -3.81 6.14 4.35
C GLU A 148 -2.43 6.50 4.92
N ARG A 149 -2.16 6.10 6.17
CA ARG A 149 -0.88 6.28 6.87
C ARG A 149 -0.25 4.93 7.13
N SER A 150 0.77 4.61 6.35
CA SER A 150 1.56 3.38 6.49
C SER A 150 3.01 3.64 6.05
N PRO A 151 3.94 2.70 6.29
CA PRO A 151 5.21 2.69 5.58
C PRO A 151 5.02 2.65 4.07
N ASP A 152 6.08 2.98 3.33
CA ASP A 152 6.10 2.87 1.88
C ASP A 152 5.94 1.40 1.42
N PRO A 153 5.46 1.15 0.18
CA PRO A 153 5.16 -0.21 -0.27
C PRO A 153 6.40 -1.12 -0.31
N PHE A 154 7.60 -0.58 -0.49
CA PHE A 154 8.83 -1.36 -0.54
C PHE A 154 9.18 -1.89 0.85
N THR A 155 9.07 -1.04 1.87
CA THR A 155 9.18 -1.43 3.28
C THR A 155 8.13 -2.48 3.64
N ILE A 156 6.87 -2.27 3.24
CA ILE A 156 5.79 -3.23 3.55
C ILE A 156 6.09 -4.61 2.97
N ILE A 157 6.43 -4.70 1.68
CA ILE A 157 6.76 -5.98 1.02
C ILE A 157 7.99 -6.64 1.65
N SER A 158 9.01 -5.86 2.02
CA SER A 158 10.22 -6.42 2.63
C SER A 158 9.96 -7.11 3.97
N ILE A 159 8.95 -6.65 4.72
CA ILE A 159 8.56 -7.17 6.01
C ILE A 159 7.57 -8.34 5.86
N LEU A 160 6.49 -8.15 5.08
CA LEU A 160 5.45 -9.17 4.85
C LEU A 160 5.98 -10.38 4.05
N GLY A 161 6.89 -10.14 3.11
CA GLY A 161 7.29 -11.11 2.10
C GLY A 161 6.38 -11.06 0.86
N LYS A 162 6.86 -11.69 -0.22
CA LYS A 162 6.21 -11.61 -1.54
C LYS A 162 4.85 -12.31 -1.59
N ASP A 163 4.69 -13.44 -0.89
CA ASP A 163 3.48 -14.26 -0.98
C ASP A 163 2.27 -13.53 -0.36
N GLU A 164 2.47 -12.95 0.82
CA GLU A 164 1.45 -12.14 1.47
C GLU A 164 1.16 -10.85 0.68
N ALA A 165 2.19 -10.21 0.12
CA ALA A 165 2.00 -9.06 -0.76
C ALA A 165 1.14 -9.40 -2.00
N ILE A 166 1.44 -10.51 -2.67
CA ILE A 166 0.67 -11.00 -3.84
C ILE A 166 -0.78 -11.28 -3.44
N SER A 167 -1.00 -11.98 -2.33
CA SER A 167 -2.33 -12.28 -1.80
C SER A 167 -3.17 -11.01 -1.58
N ARG A 168 -2.58 -9.97 -0.95
CA ARG A 168 -3.26 -8.68 -0.71
C ARG A 168 -3.56 -7.93 -2.00
N ILE A 169 -2.61 -7.90 -2.95
CA ILE A 169 -2.81 -7.27 -4.26
C ILE A 169 -3.95 -7.97 -5.03
N GLN A 170 -4.00 -9.29 -5.02
CA GLN A 170 -5.06 -10.06 -5.68
C GLN A 170 -6.43 -9.78 -5.07
N LYS A 171 -6.53 -9.67 -3.74
CA LYS A 171 -7.79 -9.30 -3.07
C LYS A 171 -8.23 -7.88 -3.45
N ALA A 172 -7.30 -6.92 -3.50
CA ALA A 172 -7.60 -5.57 -3.94
C ALA A 172 -8.11 -5.53 -5.40
N ILE A 173 -7.49 -6.29 -6.30
CA ILE A 173 -7.96 -6.43 -7.69
C ILE A 173 -9.37 -7.03 -7.74
N ALA A 174 -9.63 -8.12 -7.00
CA ALA A 174 -10.93 -8.77 -6.97
C ALA A 174 -12.05 -7.83 -6.46
N ILE A 175 -11.73 -6.97 -5.48
CA ILE A 175 -12.66 -5.93 -5.01
C ILE A 175 -12.95 -4.90 -6.10
N LEU A 176 -11.98 -4.53 -6.94
CA LEU A 176 -12.21 -3.57 -8.03
C LEU A 176 -12.96 -4.19 -9.21
N GLU A 177 -12.81 -5.49 -9.45
CA GLU A 177 -13.46 -6.20 -10.56
C GLU A 177 -14.90 -6.67 -10.23
N GLY A 178 -15.25 -6.78 -8.94
CA GLY A 178 -16.59 -7.15 -8.46
C GLY A 178 -17.46 -5.96 -8.10
#